data_AF-A0A6U4NC72-F1
#
_entry.id   AF-A0A6U4NC72-F1
#
_cell.length_a   1.000
_cell.length_b   1.000
_cell.length_c   1.000
_cell.angle_alpha   90.00
_cell.angle_beta   90.00
_cell.angle_gamma   90.00
#
_symmetry.space_group_name_H-M   'P 1'
#
loop_
_entity.id
_entity.type
_entity.pdbx_description
1 polymer ?
#
loop_
_entity_poly.entity_id
_entity_poly.type
_entity_poly.pdbx_seq_one_letter_code
_entity_poly.pdbx_strand_id
1 'polypeptide(L)'
;MAAVYEKVSGLVMAEKWEEAFQEVLSQSDLRLVVWLCKSTQPQRIFATRPPSLTPPVVLSLVQQLGFDLSSDAQIKVQWLGQAVMALDPKDPTIGPHVPGILRDVLGKLSALEVNPAENPVTQENDFRVLMHVVRSMSQ
;
A
#
# COMPACT_ATOMS: atom_id res chain seq x y z
N MET A 1 5.07 14.99 -16.20
CA MET A 1 4.40 14.93 -14.89
C MET A 1 2.95 15.41 -14.97
N ALA A 2 2.64 16.65 -15.38
CA ALA A 2 1.26 17.18 -15.39
C ALA A 2 0.22 16.29 -16.10
N ALA A 3 0.55 15.72 -17.26
CA ALA A 3 -0.37 14.86 -18.02
C ALA A 3 -0.79 13.58 -17.26
N VAL A 4 0.09 13.02 -16.43
CA VAL A 4 -0.24 11.81 -15.64
C VAL A 4 -1.21 12.17 -14.52
N TYR A 5 -0.97 13.28 -13.81
CA TYR A 5 -1.89 13.76 -12.78
C TYR A 5 -3.28 14.04 -13.36
N GLU A 6 -3.36 14.71 -14.51
CA GLU A 6 -4.63 14.99 -15.18
C GLU A 6 -5.37 13.71 -15.57
N LYS A 7 -4.67 12.75 -16.18
CA LYS A 7 -5.23 11.45 -16.54
C LYS A 7 -5.74 10.70 -15.31
N VAL A 8 -4.92 10.60 -14.25
CA VAL A 8 -5.29 9.88 -13.03
C VAL A 8 -6.45 10.58 -12.31
N SER A 9 -6.49 11.92 -12.28
CA SER A 9 -7.63 12.67 -11.75
C SER A 9 -8.92 12.35 -12.51
N GLY A 10 -8.88 12.26 -13.84
CA GLY A 10 -10.03 11.84 -14.64
C GLY A 10 -10.51 10.43 -14.31
N LEU A 11 -9.60 9.48 -14.12
CA LEU A 11 -9.91 8.11 -13.73
C LEU A 11 -10.53 8.03 -12.32
N VAL A 12 -10.00 8.80 -11.37
CA VAL A 12 -10.52 8.90 -10.00
C VAL A 12 -11.94 9.48 -9.97
N MET A 13 -12.23 10.51 -10.77
CA MET A 13 -13.58 11.08 -10.88
C MET A 13 -14.58 10.09 -11.49
N ALA A 14 -14.12 9.22 -12.38
CA ALA A 14 -14.92 8.14 -12.96
C ALA A 14 -14.97 6.87 -12.09
N GLU A 15 -14.38 6.90 -10.88
CA GLU A 15 -14.25 5.75 -9.97
C GLU A 15 -13.56 4.52 -10.59
N LYS A 16 -12.71 4.75 -11.59
CA LYS A 16 -11.92 3.72 -12.27
C LYS A 16 -10.63 3.44 -11.50
N TRP A 17 -10.78 2.85 -10.31
CA TRP A 17 -9.67 2.66 -9.37
C TRP A 17 -8.55 1.78 -9.91
N GLU A 18 -8.85 0.62 -10.47
CA GLU A 18 -7.86 -0.28 -11.07
C GLU A 18 -6.97 0.46 -12.08
N GLU A 19 -7.59 1.16 -13.03
CA GLU A 19 -6.90 1.94 -14.07
C GLU A 19 -6.04 3.06 -13.46
N ALA A 20 -6.56 3.77 -12.45
CA ALA A 20 -5.84 4.83 -11.76
C ALA A 20 -4.60 4.31 -11.02
N PHE A 21 -4.74 3.20 -10.30
CA PHE A 21 -3.63 2.58 -9.56
C PHE A 21 -2.59 1.98 -10.50
N GLN A 22 -3.00 1.28 -11.56
CA GLN A 22 -2.09 0.77 -12.58
C GLN A 22 -1.28 1.89 -13.22
N GLU A 23 -1.93 3.02 -13.56
CA GLU A 23 -1.25 4.16 -14.16
C GLU A 23 -0.16 4.70 -13.24
N VAL A 24 -0.45 4.95 -11.95
CA VAL A 24 0.57 5.51 -11.04
C VAL A 24 1.68 4.51 -10.71
N LEU A 25 1.33 3.23 -10.55
CA LEU A 25 2.31 2.17 -10.23
C LEU A 25 3.27 1.94 -11.41
N SER A 26 2.79 2.06 -12.65
CA SER A 26 3.61 1.92 -13.85
C SER A 26 4.70 2.98 -13.98
N GLN A 27 4.50 4.16 -13.38
CA GLN A 27 5.51 5.24 -13.39
C GLN A 27 6.68 4.96 -12.45
N SER A 28 6.56 4.00 -11.53
CA SER A 28 7.57 3.71 -10.50
C SER A 28 7.99 4.95 -9.69
N ASP A 29 7.11 5.95 -9.56
CA ASP A 29 7.32 7.16 -8.76
C ASP A 29 6.48 7.08 -7.49
N LEU A 30 7.13 6.79 -6.36
CA LEU A 30 6.47 6.68 -5.06
C LEU A 30 5.70 7.95 -4.69
N ARG A 31 6.15 9.14 -5.12
CA ARG A 31 5.46 10.40 -4.81
C ARG A 31 4.09 10.47 -5.49
N LEU A 32 3.97 9.91 -6.69
CA LEU A 32 2.72 9.86 -7.43
C LEU A 32 1.74 8.86 -6.78
N VAL A 33 2.24 7.72 -6.33
CA VAL A 33 1.43 6.74 -5.57
C VAL A 33 0.94 7.36 -4.26
N VAL A 34 1.82 7.99 -3.50
CA VAL A 34 1.45 8.68 -2.25
C VAL A 34 0.46 9.82 -2.52
N TRP A 35 0.62 10.57 -3.61
CA TRP A 35 -0.34 11.60 -4.01
C TRP A 35 -1.74 11.02 -4.27
N LEU A 36 -1.83 9.91 -4.99
CA LEU A 36 -3.11 9.24 -5.22
C LEU A 36 -3.71 8.77 -3.88
N CYS A 37 -2.88 8.14 -3.03
CA CYS A 37 -3.28 7.71 -1.70
C CYS A 37 -3.79 8.86 -0.82
N LYS A 38 -3.19 10.07 -0.92
CA LYS A 38 -3.64 11.30 -0.22
C LYS A 38 -4.97 11.84 -0.77
N SER A 39 -5.25 11.57 -2.03
CA SER A 39 -6.44 12.07 -2.75
C SER A 39 -7.66 11.14 -2.62
N THR A 40 -7.48 9.97 -2.00
CA THR A 40 -8.55 9.00 -1.73
C THR A 40 -8.36 8.38 -0.34
N GLN A 41 -9.15 7.36 0.00
CA GLN A 41 -9.09 6.68 1.29
C GLN A 41 -9.02 5.16 1.08
N PRO A 42 -8.22 4.43 1.88
CA PRO A 42 -8.12 2.97 1.76
C PRO A 42 -9.48 2.28 1.83
N GLN A 43 -10.40 2.74 2.70
CA GLN A 43 -11.71 2.13 2.85
C GLN A 43 -12.53 2.17 1.56
N ARG A 44 -12.41 3.26 0.75
CA ARG A 44 -13.12 3.36 -0.53
C ARG A 44 -12.65 2.34 -1.56
N ILE A 45 -11.42 1.84 -1.43
CA ILE A 45 -10.81 0.92 -2.37
C ILE A 45 -10.98 -0.53 -1.92
N PHE A 46 -10.73 -0.80 -0.63
CA PHE A 46 -10.69 -2.16 -0.09
C PHE A 46 -12.03 -2.63 0.51
N ALA A 47 -12.98 -1.73 0.82
CA ALA A 47 -14.30 -2.12 1.34
C ALA A 47 -15.34 -2.45 0.26
N THR A 48 -15.01 -2.28 -1.03
CA THR A 48 -15.96 -2.55 -2.12
C THR A 48 -16.12 -4.05 -2.38
N ARG A 49 -17.34 -4.45 -2.75
CA ARG A 49 -17.65 -5.79 -3.24
C ARG A 49 -18.39 -5.65 -4.58
N PRO A 50 -17.80 -6.06 -5.71
CA PRO A 50 -16.50 -6.74 -5.87
C PRO A 50 -15.27 -5.86 -5.53
N PRO A 51 -14.08 -6.46 -5.33
CA PRO A 51 -12.84 -5.72 -5.08
C PRO A 51 -12.55 -4.72 -6.19
N SER A 52 -12.17 -3.49 -5.83
CA SER A 52 -11.83 -2.44 -6.80
C SER A 52 -10.46 -2.63 -7.45
N LEU A 53 -9.58 -3.43 -6.82
CA LEU A 53 -8.22 -3.69 -7.30
C LEU A 53 -7.96 -5.18 -7.48
N THR A 54 -7.17 -5.53 -8.49
CA THR A 54 -6.70 -6.90 -8.72
C THR A 54 -5.55 -7.29 -7.78
N PRO A 55 -5.36 -8.59 -7.45
CA PRO A 55 -4.29 -9.02 -6.56
C PRO A 55 -2.87 -8.54 -6.96
N PRO A 56 -2.47 -8.55 -8.24
CA PRO A 56 -1.17 -8.01 -8.66
C PRO A 56 -1.02 -6.51 -8.40
N VAL A 57 -2.09 -5.73 -8.57
CA VAL A 57 -2.09 -4.29 -8.31
C VAL A 57 -1.97 -4.02 -6.81
N VAL A 58 -2.68 -4.77 -5.97
CA VAL A 58 -2.56 -4.67 -4.51
C VAL A 58 -1.14 -5.02 -4.06
N LEU A 59 -0.56 -6.11 -4.57
CA LEU A 59 0.80 -6.51 -4.23
C LEU A 59 1.84 -5.45 -4.64
N SER A 60 1.68 -4.89 -5.85
CA SER A 60 2.55 -3.82 -6.34
C SER A 60 2.43 -2.55 -5.49
N LEU A 61 1.22 -2.22 -5.04
CA LEU A 61 0.98 -1.10 -4.14
C LEU A 61 1.66 -1.31 -2.78
N VAL A 62 1.54 -2.51 -2.20
CA VAL A 62 2.23 -2.88 -0.96
C VAL A 62 3.74 -2.75 -1.11
N GLN A 63 4.29 -3.26 -2.20
CA GLN A 63 5.73 -3.17 -2.48
C GLN A 63 6.21 -1.72 -2.58
N GLN A 64 5.53 -0.87 -3.35
CA GLN A 64 5.95 0.52 -3.53
C GLN A 64 5.78 1.34 -2.24
N LEU A 65 4.66 1.22 -1.53
CA LEU A 65 4.46 1.96 -0.27
C LEU A 65 5.42 1.52 0.83
N GLY A 66 5.74 0.22 0.89
CA GLY A 66 6.67 -0.32 1.87
C GLY A 66 8.15 -0.13 1.52
N PHE A 67 8.48 0.26 0.29
CA PHE A 67 9.87 0.45 -0.14
C PHE A 67 10.62 1.52 0.67
N ASP A 68 9.94 2.65 0.93
CA ASP A 68 10.45 3.77 1.70
C ASP A 68 9.37 4.34 2.61
N LEU A 69 9.60 4.27 3.92
CA LEU A 69 8.71 4.80 4.96
C LEU A 69 9.33 6.00 5.70
N SER A 70 10.46 6.53 5.25
CA SER A 70 11.13 7.68 5.89
C SER A 70 10.32 8.99 5.83
N SER A 71 9.39 9.07 4.88
CA SER A 71 8.48 10.19 4.66
C SER A 71 7.06 9.67 4.48
N ASP A 72 6.07 10.49 4.84
CA ASP A 72 4.64 10.15 4.69
C ASP A 72 4.27 8.82 5.38
N ALA A 73 4.98 8.46 6.46
CA ALA A 73 4.83 7.18 7.15
C ALA A 73 3.38 6.91 7.58
N GLN A 74 2.69 7.93 8.10
CA GLN A 74 1.30 7.82 8.53
C GLN A 74 0.39 7.26 7.42
N ILE A 75 0.41 7.90 6.24
CA ILE A 75 -0.46 7.49 5.15
C ILE A 75 -0.02 6.15 4.56
N LYS A 76 1.29 5.92 4.42
CA LYS A 76 1.81 4.65 3.90
C LYS A 76 1.42 3.47 4.81
N VAL A 77 1.57 3.61 6.12
CA VAL A 77 1.14 2.59 7.10
C VAL A 77 -0.36 2.35 7.03
N GLN A 78 -1.18 3.41 6.97
CA GLN A 78 -2.63 3.27 6.88
C GLN A 78 -3.05 2.47 5.63
N TRP A 79 -2.43 2.77 4.49
CA TRP A 79 -2.68 2.05 3.23
C TRP A 79 -2.16 0.62 3.26
N LEU A 80 -0.95 0.40 3.80
CA LEU A 80 -0.38 -0.93 3.98
C LEU A 80 -1.27 -1.81 4.86
N GLY A 81 -1.85 -1.27 5.94
CA GLY A 81 -2.80 -1.98 6.80
C GLY A 81 -3.92 -2.63 6.02
N GLN A 82 -4.62 -1.85 5.18
CA GLN A 82 -5.75 -2.35 4.40
C GLN A 82 -5.31 -3.20 3.20
N ALA A 83 -4.22 -2.82 2.53
CA ALA A 83 -3.73 -3.54 1.36
C ALA A 83 -3.23 -4.95 1.71
N VAL A 84 -2.49 -5.08 2.81
CA VAL A 84 -2.00 -6.40 3.28
C VAL A 84 -3.16 -7.31 3.68
N MET A 85 -4.21 -6.79 4.33
CA MET A 85 -5.41 -7.56 4.64
C MET A 85 -6.19 -8.02 3.39
N ALA A 86 -6.02 -7.34 2.25
CA ALA A 86 -6.63 -7.71 0.99
C ALA A 86 -5.81 -8.73 0.17
N LEU A 87 -4.56 -9.02 0.57
CA LEU A 87 -3.74 -10.02 -0.10
C LEU A 87 -4.19 -11.44 0.26
N ASP A 88 -4.17 -12.32 -0.73
CA ASP A 88 -4.33 -13.76 -0.54
C ASP A 88 -3.02 -14.49 -0.91
N PRO A 89 -2.24 -14.99 0.08
CA PRO A 89 -1.02 -15.77 -0.20
C PRO A 89 -1.27 -17.08 -0.95
N LYS A 90 -2.53 -17.55 -1.04
CA LYS A 90 -2.90 -18.76 -1.80
C LYS A 90 -3.23 -18.45 -3.27
N ASP A 91 -3.28 -17.18 -3.65
CA ASP A 91 -3.50 -16.77 -5.03
C ASP A 91 -2.36 -17.33 -5.91
N PRO A 92 -2.67 -18.03 -7.02
CA PRO A 92 -1.67 -18.70 -7.84
C PRO A 92 -0.73 -17.72 -8.58
N THR A 93 -1.15 -16.46 -8.74
CA THR A 93 -0.40 -15.44 -9.48
C THR A 93 0.56 -14.71 -8.55
N ILE A 94 0.08 -14.29 -7.38
CA ILE A 94 0.87 -13.45 -6.46
C ILE A 94 1.47 -14.22 -5.28
N GLY A 95 0.90 -15.36 -4.90
CA GLY A 95 1.26 -16.13 -3.71
C GLY A 95 2.76 -16.39 -3.54
N PRO A 96 3.49 -16.82 -4.59
CA PRO A 96 4.95 -17.03 -4.50
C PRO A 96 5.75 -15.77 -4.16
N HIS A 97 5.24 -14.58 -4.49
CA HIS A 97 5.92 -13.31 -4.30
C HIS A 97 5.59 -12.63 -2.97
N VAL A 98 4.42 -12.94 -2.39
CA VAL A 98 3.92 -12.31 -1.16
C VAL A 98 4.93 -12.40 0.00
N PRO A 99 5.49 -13.57 0.37
CA PRO A 99 6.36 -13.66 1.55
C PRO A 99 7.64 -12.83 1.42
N GLY A 100 8.24 -12.78 0.22
CA GLY A 100 9.44 -12.00 -0.05
C GLY A 100 9.20 -10.51 0.10
N ILE A 101 8.14 -10.01 -0.54
CA ILE A 101 7.76 -8.59 -0.46
C ILE A 101 7.42 -8.20 0.98
N LEU A 102 6.62 -9.01 1.68
CA LEU A 102 6.24 -8.70 3.06
C LEU A 102 7.43 -8.74 4.03
N ARG A 103 8.46 -9.56 3.78
CA ARG A 103 9.69 -9.55 4.56
C ARG A 103 10.47 -8.25 4.40
N ASP A 104 10.55 -7.73 3.17
CA ASP A 104 11.19 -6.44 2.91
C ASP A 104 10.42 -5.30 3.61
N VAL A 105 9.08 -5.31 3.50
CA VAL A 105 8.21 -4.34 4.20
C VAL A 105 8.35 -4.46 5.71
N LEU A 106 8.43 -5.68 6.26
CA LEU A 106 8.63 -5.91 7.69
C LEU A 106 9.92 -5.26 8.19
N GLY A 107 11.02 -5.41 7.44
CA GLY A 107 12.30 -4.76 7.78
C GLY A 107 12.18 -3.24 7.85
N LYS A 108 11.41 -2.63 6.95
CA LYS A 108 11.17 -1.18 6.91
C LYS A 108 10.26 -0.72 8.04
N LEU A 109 9.20 -1.45 8.35
CA LEU A 109 8.32 -1.14 9.48
C LEU A 109 9.07 -1.28 10.81
N SER A 110 9.87 -2.33 11.01
CA SER A 110 10.70 -2.49 12.20
C SER A 110 11.73 -1.37 12.36
N ALA A 111 12.24 -0.79 11.27
CA ALA A 111 13.13 0.36 11.35
C ALA A 111 12.43 1.62 11.91
N LEU A 112 11.13 1.80 11.65
CA LEU A 112 10.36 2.89 12.25
C LEU A 112 10.22 2.72 13.77
N GLU A 113 10.04 1.48 14.24
CA GLU A 113 9.91 1.16 15.68
C GLU A 113 11.16 1.52 16.49
N VAL A 114 12.34 1.61 15.85
CA VAL A 114 13.59 2.00 16.52
C VAL A 114 13.53 3.43 17.04
N ASN A 115 12.78 4.32 16.39
CA ASN A 115 12.61 5.71 16.83
C ASN A 115 11.13 6.15 16.89
N PRO A 116 10.41 5.74 17.95
CA PRO A 116 8.98 6.06 18.11
C PRO A 116 8.68 7.55 18.34
N ALA A 117 9.67 8.33 18.76
CA ALA A 117 9.53 9.78 18.96
C ALA A 117 9.46 10.52 17.61
N GLU A 118 10.22 10.06 16.62
CA GLU A 118 10.17 10.58 15.24
C GLU A 118 9.02 9.98 14.43
N ASN A 119 8.52 8.81 14.83
CA ASN A 119 7.45 8.09 14.14
C ASN A 119 6.27 7.76 15.07
N PRO A 120 5.41 8.75 15.43
CA PRO A 120 4.28 8.52 16.33
C PRO A 120 3.33 7.41 15.87
N VAL A 121 3.25 7.17 14.55
CA VAL A 121 2.45 6.10 13.93
C VAL A 121 2.73 4.72 14.54
N THR A 122 3.96 4.48 15.03
CA THR A 122 4.33 3.17 15.61
C THR A 122 3.66 2.90 16.94
N GLN A 123 3.10 3.93 17.58
CA GLN A 123 2.38 3.82 18.86
C GLN A 123 0.90 3.50 18.67
N GLU A 124 0.39 3.58 17.44
CA GLU A 124 -1.01 3.30 17.13
C GLU A 124 -1.29 1.79 17.12
N ASN A 125 -2.51 1.42 17.54
CA ASN A 125 -2.93 0.00 17.53
C ASN A 125 -2.89 -0.60 16.12
N ASP A 126 -3.27 0.20 15.11
CA ASP A 126 -3.31 -0.23 13.71
C ASP A 126 -1.92 -0.61 13.19
N PHE A 127 -0.87 0.11 13.61
CA PHE A 127 0.51 -0.24 13.26
C PHE A 127 0.92 -1.59 13.86
N ARG A 128 0.56 -1.85 15.12
CA ARG A 128 0.86 -3.13 15.79
C ARG A 128 0.15 -4.30 15.13
N VAL A 129 -1.09 -4.09 14.69
CA VAL A 129 -1.85 -5.09 13.92
C VAL A 129 -1.18 -5.33 12.56
N LEU A 130 -0.85 -4.27 11.82
CA LEU A 130 -0.12 -4.39 10.55
C LEU A 130 1.17 -5.19 10.73
N MET A 131 1.98 -4.86 11.73
CA MET A 131 3.22 -5.57 12.04
C MET A 131 3.01 -7.06 12.29
N HIS A 132 1.97 -7.42 13.03
CA HIS A 132 1.64 -8.82 13.30
C HIS A 132 1.23 -9.57 12.03
N VAL A 133 0.36 -8.96 11.21
CA VAL A 133 -0.13 -9.56 9.97
C VAL A 133 1.01 -9.74 8.96
N VAL A 134 1.80 -8.69 8.73
CA VAL A 134 2.96 -8.73 7.82
C VAL A 134 3.93 -9.82 8.27
N ARG A 135 4.24 -9.89 9.57
CA ARG A 135 5.12 -10.93 10.12
C ARG A 135 4.54 -12.33 9.88
N SER A 136 3.26 -12.55 10.15
CA SER A 136 2.60 -13.85 9.96
C SER A 136 2.56 -14.30 8.51
N MET A 137 2.40 -13.37 7.56
CA MET A 137 2.32 -13.68 6.12
C MET A 137 3.69 -13.73 5.43
N SER A 138 4.75 -13.26 6.10
CA SER A 138 6.13 -13.31 5.62
C SER A 138 6.89 -14.60 5.94
N GLN A 139 6.28 -15.44 6.81
CA GLN A 139 6.77 -16.75 7.23
C GLN A 139 6.40 -17.83 6.22
#